data_AF-A0A3C1K598-F1
#
_entry.id   AF-A0A3C1K598-F1
#
_cell.length_a   1.000
_cell.length_b   1.000
_cell.length_c   1.000
_cell.angle_alpha   90.00
_cell.angle_beta   90.00
_cell.angle_gamma   90.00
#
_symmetry.space_group_name_H-M   'P 1'
#
loop_
_entity.id
_entity.type
_entity.pdbx_description
1 polymer ?
#
loop_
_entity_poly.entity_id
_entity_poly.type
_entity_poly.pdbx_seq_one_letter_code
_entity_poly.pdbx_strand_id
1 'polypeptide(L)'
;MAKIDLCICVIVHMAITYGKQLRTGVILKEEVPHMKLDNQADIKRICTFLKPGELEYLDNISKKSKFTGGAKLSRTKILRALVKAMREMKIDVTGVKTEDQLKKRILRSKIL
;
A
#
# COMPACT_ATOMS: atom_id res chain seq x y z
N MET A 1 31.02 31.13 17.19
CA MET A 1 30.38 29.89 17.69
C MET A 1 28.90 30.17 17.91
N ALA A 2 28.02 29.81 16.96
CA ALA A 2 26.55 29.82 17.14
C ALA A 2 25.91 29.19 15.90
N LYS A 3 25.79 27.86 15.86
CA LYS A 3 25.17 27.14 14.74
C LYS A 3 24.55 25.79 15.13
N ILE A 4 24.04 25.70 16.36
CA ILE A 4 23.41 24.49 16.91
C ILE A 4 21.96 24.73 17.37
N ASP A 5 21.50 25.99 17.44
CA ASP A 5 20.19 26.29 18.03
C ASP A 5 18.98 26.18 17.07
N LEU A 6 19.20 26.13 15.75
CA LEU A 6 18.10 26.17 14.77
C LEU A 6 17.45 24.80 14.48
N CYS A 7 18.04 23.69 14.93
CA CYS A 7 17.54 22.35 14.61
C CYS A 7 16.47 21.83 15.58
N ILE A 8 16.47 22.29 16.83
CA ILE A 8 15.50 21.82 17.84
C ILE A 8 14.11 22.41 17.59
N CYS A 9 14.02 23.62 17.04
CA CYS A 9 12.74 24.28 16.80
C CYS A 9 11.89 23.60 15.70
N VAL A 10 12.51 23.05 14.66
CA VAL A 10 11.79 22.38 13.55
C VAL A 10 11.22 21.02 13.98
N ILE A 11 11.93 20.29 14.85
CA ILE A 11 11.46 18.97 15.32
C ILE A 11 10.27 19.11 16.28
N VAL A 12 10.26 20.15 17.13
CA VAL A 12 9.12 20.42 18.01
C VAL A 12 7.90 20.91 17.22
N HIS A 13 8.09 21.68 16.14
CA HIS A 13 6.96 22.14 15.33
C HIS A 13 6.29 21.01 14.52
N MET A 14 7.05 20.02 14.02
CA MET A 14 6.47 18.84 13.35
C MET A 14 5.74 17.90 14.32
N ALA A 15 6.22 17.77 15.56
CA ALA A 15 5.58 16.92 16.57
C ALA A 15 4.19 17.46 16.98
N ILE A 16 4.01 18.78 16.98
CA ILE A 16 2.72 19.40 17.34
C ILE A 16 1.74 19.34 16.17
N THR A 17 2.20 19.42 14.91
CA THR A 17 1.31 19.26 13.74
C THR A 17 0.86 17.82 13.54
N TYR A 18 1.68 16.81 13.87
CA TYR A 18 1.28 15.39 13.78
C TYR A 18 0.62 14.84 15.07
N GLY A 19 0.69 15.57 16.19
CA GLY A 19 0.13 15.15 17.49
C GLY A 19 -1.33 15.52 17.76
N LYS A 20 -2.04 16.19 16.83
CA LYS A 20 -3.42 16.67 17.06
C LYS A 20 -4.49 16.25 16.05
N GLN A 21 -4.22 15.33 15.12
CA GLN A 21 -5.26 14.80 14.23
C GLN A 21 -5.96 13.54 14.80
N LEU A 22 -6.35 13.58 16.07
CA LEU A 22 -7.23 12.57 16.69
C LEU A 22 -8.47 13.17 17.37
N ARG A 23 -8.73 14.47 17.17
CA ARG A 23 -9.96 15.11 17.66
C ARG A 23 -10.51 16.11 16.65
N THR A 24 -11.05 15.60 15.54
CA THR A 24 -12.24 16.19 14.91
C THR A 24 -12.81 15.14 13.96
N GLY A 25 -14.08 14.82 14.18
CA GLY A 25 -14.78 13.77 13.46
C GLY A 25 -14.80 14.03 11.96
N VAL A 26 -14.26 13.08 11.21
CA VAL A 26 -14.85 12.65 9.94
C VAL A 26 -14.85 11.14 9.98
N ILE A 27 -16.00 10.58 10.31
CA ILE A 27 -16.29 9.17 10.11
C ILE A 27 -16.33 8.95 8.60
N LEU A 28 -15.22 8.52 8.01
CA LEU A 28 -15.29 7.67 6.82
C LEU A 28 -15.21 6.23 7.33
N LYS A 29 -16.38 5.74 7.77
CA LYS A 29 -16.69 4.31 7.80
C LYS A 29 -16.51 3.77 6.38
N GLU A 30 -15.29 3.36 6.02
CA GLU A 30 -15.18 2.17 5.20
C GLU A 30 -15.09 1.02 6.20
N GLU A 31 -16.27 0.49 6.54
CA GLU A 31 -16.42 -0.80 7.19
C GLU A 31 -15.62 -1.81 6.37
N VAL A 32 -14.47 -2.22 6.92
CA VAL A 32 -13.69 -3.31 6.34
C VAL A 32 -14.60 -4.53 6.45
N PRO A 33 -15.11 -5.09 5.33
CA PRO A 33 -16.01 -6.23 5.42
C PRO A 33 -15.27 -7.32 6.17
N HIS A 34 -15.88 -7.78 7.27
CA HIS A 34 -15.36 -8.81 8.18
C HIS A 34 -14.84 -10.00 7.37
N MET A 35 -13.55 -9.99 7.10
CA MET A 35 -12.86 -11.10 6.46
C MET A 35 -12.59 -12.11 7.56
N LYS A 36 -13.35 -13.20 7.59
CA LYS A 36 -13.04 -14.35 8.44
C LYS A 36 -11.67 -14.89 7.99
N LEU A 37 -10.62 -14.56 8.73
CA LEU A 37 -9.33 -15.21 8.59
C LEU A 37 -9.39 -16.48 9.43
N ASP A 38 -9.64 -17.59 8.75
CA ASP A 38 -9.34 -18.89 9.30
C ASP A 38 -7.81 -19.02 9.38
N ASN A 39 -7.33 -19.34 10.58
CA ASN A 39 -5.94 -19.39 11.06
C ASN A 39 -5.27 -18.03 11.38
N GLN A 40 -4.94 -17.83 12.67
CA GLN A 40 -4.17 -16.69 13.22
C GLN A 40 -2.71 -16.70 12.73
N ALA A 41 -2.48 -16.58 11.42
CA ALA A 41 -1.19 -16.17 10.92
C ALA A 41 -0.99 -14.69 11.22
N ASP A 42 0.13 -14.32 11.86
CA ASP A 42 0.52 -12.97 12.25
C ASP A 42 0.37 -11.95 11.09
N ILE A 43 -0.78 -11.29 10.99
CA ILE A 43 -1.04 -10.29 9.95
C ILE A 43 -0.39 -8.98 10.37
N LYS A 44 0.72 -8.62 9.71
CA LYS A 44 1.37 -7.32 9.90
C LYS A 44 0.75 -6.24 9.03
N ARG A 45 0.46 -5.09 9.62
CA ARG A 45 0.09 -3.88 8.86
C ARG A 45 1.33 -3.28 8.23
N ILE A 46 1.22 -2.90 6.96
CA ILE A 46 2.27 -2.18 6.24
C ILE A 46 1.73 -0.82 5.76
N CYS A 47 2.57 0.21 5.87
CA CYS A 47 2.34 1.49 5.21
C CYS A 47 3.14 1.49 3.90
N THR A 48 2.54 1.93 2.80
CA THR A 48 3.19 2.00 1.50
C THR A 48 2.95 3.37 0.87
N PHE A 49 3.89 3.81 0.04
CA PHE A 49 3.81 5.08 -0.67
C PHE A 49 3.53 4.81 -2.14
N LEU A 50 2.43 5.36 -2.64
CA LEU A 50 2.02 5.26 -4.04
C LEU A 50 1.77 6.67 -4.57
N LYS A 51 2.09 6.90 -5.84
CA LYS A 51 1.72 8.14 -6.53
C LYS A 51 0.20 8.21 -6.68
N PRO A 52 -0.40 9.41 -6.79
CA PRO A 52 -1.84 9.56 -6.93
C PRO A 52 -2.41 8.77 -8.13
N GLY A 53 -1.70 8.73 -9.27
CA GLY A 53 -2.12 7.94 -10.43
C GLY A 53 -2.13 6.42 -10.19
N GLU A 54 -1.19 5.89 -9.39
CA GLU A 54 -1.17 4.47 -9.03
C GLU A 54 -2.32 4.12 -8.07
N LEU A 55 -2.65 5.03 -7.16
CA LEU A 55 -3.78 4.85 -6.26
C LEU A 55 -5.11 4.87 -7.03
N GLU A 56 -5.25 5.78 -8.00
CA GLU A 56 -6.41 5.84 -8.88
C GLU A 56 -6.53 4.58 -9.73
N TYR A 57 -5.42 4.05 -10.25
CA TYR A 57 -5.41 2.79 -10.99
C TYR A 57 -5.96 1.63 -10.15
N LEU A 58 -5.53 1.48 -8.90
CA LEU A 58 -6.05 0.46 -7.98
C LEU A 58 -7.54 0.64 -7.69
N ASP A 59 -8.00 1.89 -7.56
CA ASP A 59 -9.40 2.22 -7.34
C ASP A 59 -10.27 1.87 -8.55
N ASN A 60 -9.77 2.15 -9.75
CA ASN A 60 -10.43 1.81 -11.00
C ASN A 60 -10.54 0.29 -11.19
N ILE A 61 -9.53 -0.50 -10.81
CA ILE A 61 -9.64 -1.97 -10.79
C ILE A 61 -10.76 -2.43 -9.85
N SER A 62 -10.81 -1.85 -8.64
CA SER A 62 -11.84 -2.17 -7.66
C SER A 62 -13.25 -1.88 -8.18
N LYS A 63 -13.45 -0.71 -8.79
CA LYS A 63 -14.70 -0.29 -9.42
C LYS A 63 -15.09 -1.18 -10.59
N LYS A 64 -14.16 -1.48 -11.50
CA LYS A 64 -14.40 -2.35 -12.66
C LYS A 64 -14.82 -3.77 -12.24
N SER A 65 -14.17 -4.35 -11.24
CA SER A 65 -14.55 -5.66 -10.70
C SER A 65 -15.99 -5.66 -10.19
N LYS A 66 -16.42 -4.59 -9.50
CA LYS A 66 -17.81 -4.47 -9.03
C LYS A 66 -18.80 -4.29 -10.20
N PHE A 67 -18.42 -3.50 -11.21
CA PHE A 67 -19.30 -3.18 -12.34
C PHE A 67 -19.50 -4.38 -13.29
N THR A 68 -18.52 -5.26 -13.38
CA THR A 68 -18.55 -6.45 -14.25
C THR A 68 -19.24 -7.67 -13.62
N GLY A 69 -20.01 -7.46 -12.55
CA GLY A 69 -20.74 -8.52 -11.83
C GLY A 69 -19.92 -9.23 -10.75
N GLY A 70 -18.68 -8.80 -10.51
CA GLY A 70 -17.84 -9.30 -9.43
C GLY A 70 -18.02 -8.55 -8.10
N ALA A 71 -17.23 -8.92 -7.09
CA ALA A 71 -17.23 -8.26 -5.79
C ALA A 71 -16.32 -7.02 -5.77
N LYS A 72 -16.60 -6.07 -4.85
CA LYS A 72 -15.68 -4.95 -4.56
C LYS A 72 -14.36 -5.51 -4.03
N LEU A 73 -13.28 -5.31 -4.78
CA LEU A 73 -11.94 -5.68 -4.35
C LEU A 73 -11.32 -4.53 -3.57
N SER A 74 -11.06 -4.71 -2.28
CA SER A 74 -10.33 -3.69 -1.52
C SER A 74 -8.88 -3.61 -2.00
N ARG A 75 -8.24 -2.43 -1.85
CA ARG A 75 -6.83 -2.22 -2.21
C ARG A 75 -5.91 -3.28 -1.59
N THR A 76 -6.16 -3.63 -0.34
CA THR A 76 -5.45 -4.71 0.38
C THR A 76 -5.63 -6.08 -0.26
N LYS A 77 -6.84 -6.42 -0.76
CA LYS A 77 -7.08 -7.69 -1.46
C LYS A 77 -6.32 -7.74 -2.78
N ILE A 78 -6.29 -6.63 -3.52
CA ILE A 78 -5.54 -6.52 -4.79
C ILE A 78 -4.03 -6.72 -4.53
N LEU A 79 -3.46 -5.98 -3.58
CA LEU A 79 -2.04 -6.12 -3.21
C LEU A 79 -1.70 -7.54 -2.75
N ARG A 80 -2.57 -8.17 -1.95
CA ARG A 80 -2.36 -9.55 -1.50
C ARG A 80 -2.43 -10.54 -2.66
N ALA A 81 -3.33 -10.35 -3.62
CA ALA A 81 -3.41 -11.17 -4.82
C ALA A 81 -2.15 -11.03 -5.69
N LEU A 82 -1.63 -9.80 -5.83
CA LEU A 82 -0.37 -9.54 -6.54
C LEU A 82 0.82 -10.28 -5.89
N VAL A 83 0.95 -10.22 -4.57
CA VAL A 83 2.03 -10.93 -3.85
C VAL A 83 1.91 -12.45 -4.04
N LYS A 84 0.69 -13.00 -3.99
CA LYS A 84 0.46 -14.43 -4.25
C LYS A 84 0.85 -14.80 -5.68
N ALA A 85 0.40 -14.03 -6.67
CA ALA A 85 0.73 -14.26 -8.07
C ALA A 85 2.24 -14.19 -8.32
N MET A 86 2.94 -13.20 -7.74
CA MET A 86 4.40 -13.11 -7.84
C MET A 86 5.12 -14.33 -7.25
N ARG A 87 4.59 -14.89 -6.15
CA ARG A 87 5.12 -16.12 -5.54
C ARG A 87 4.92 -17.34 -6.44
N GLU A 88 3.75 -17.45 -7.07
CA GLU A 88 3.43 -18.55 -7.99
C GLU A 88 4.27 -18.48 -9.27
N MET A 89 4.50 -17.28 -9.80
CA MET A 89 5.35 -17.04 -10.97
C MET A 89 6.84 -17.28 -10.73
N LYS A 90 7.27 -17.50 -9.47
CA LYS A 90 8.67 -17.72 -9.06
C LYS A 90 9.64 -16.74 -9.74
N ILE A 91 9.29 -15.45 -9.72
CA ILE A 91 10.08 -14.39 -10.39
C ILE A 91 11.51 -14.39 -9.83
N ASP A 92 12.50 -14.58 -10.70
CA ASP A 92 13.91 -14.37 -10.33
C ASP A 92 14.19 -12.87 -10.15
N VAL A 93 14.51 -12.51 -8.91
CA VAL A 93 14.89 -11.15 -8.50
C VAL A 93 16.39 -11.01 -8.27
N THR A 94 17.19 -12.02 -8.62
CA THR A 94 18.63 -12.01 -8.41
C THR A 94 19.26 -10.84 -9.18
N GLY A 95 19.97 -9.96 -8.46
CA GLY A 95 20.66 -8.82 -9.06
C GLY A 95 19.77 -7.62 -9.42
N VAL A 96 18.50 -7.61 -9.05
CA VAL A 96 17.60 -6.46 -9.29
C VAL A 96 17.97 -5.29 -8.36
N LYS A 97 18.31 -4.14 -8.94
CA LYS A 97 18.71 -2.92 -8.19
C LYS A 97 17.71 -1.78 -8.25
N THR A 98 16.77 -1.81 -9.20
CA THR A 98 15.83 -0.71 -9.43
C THR A 98 14.42 -1.23 -9.62
N GLU A 99 13.44 -0.39 -9.30
CA GLU A 99 12.01 -0.70 -9.49
C GLU A 99 11.69 -1.04 -10.95
N ASP A 100 12.28 -0.33 -11.92
CA ASP A 100 12.06 -0.60 -13.34
C ASP A 100 12.61 -1.97 -13.78
N GLN A 101 13.73 -2.41 -13.21
CA GLN A 101 14.26 -3.75 -13.45
C GLN A 101 13.31 -4.83 -12.91
N LEU A 102 12.77 -4.62 -11.70
CA LEU A 102 11.78 -5.53 -11.12
C LEU A 102 10.54 -5.63 -12.00
N LYS A 103 9.99 -4.48 -12.42
CA LYS A 103 8.84 -4.41 -13.33
C LYS A 103 9.09 -5.19 -14.62
N LYS A 104 10.26 -5.01 -15.25
CA LYS A 104 10.65 -5.74 -16.46
C LYS A 104 10.68 -7.25 -16.26
N ARG A 105 11.16 -7.73 -15.11
CA ARG A 105 11.18 -9.18 -14.80
C ARG A 105 9.78 -9.76 -14.57
N ILE A 106 8.92 -9.03 -13.87
CA ILE A 106 7.52 -9.42 -13.69
C ILE A 106 6.83 -9.54 -15.06
N LEU A 107 7.00 -8.56 -15.93
CA LEU A 107 6.38 -8.56 -17.27
C LEU A 107 6.90 -9.69 -18.18
N ARG A 108 8.19 -10.06 -18.06
CA ARG A 108 8.77 -11.18 -18.82
C ARG A 108 8.26 -12.54 -18.37
N SER A 109 7.86 -12.67 -17.11
CA SER A 109 7.42 -13.92 -16.51
C SER A 109 5.95 -14.24 -16.79
N LYS A 110 5.37 -13.65 -17.86
CA LYS A 110 4.02 -14.00 -18.33
C LYS A 110 4.01 -15.51 -18.63
N ILE A 111 3.34 -16.25 -17.76
CA ILE A 111 2.91 -17.62 -18.02
C ILE A 111 2.04 -17.54 -19.28
N LEU A 112 2.55 -18.13 -20.36
CA LEU A 112 1.80 -18.44 -21.58
C LEU A 112 0.94 -19.68 -21.32
#